data_AF-A0A2V2VQ69-F1
#
_entry.id   AF-A0A2V2VQ69-F1
#
_cell.length_a   1.000
_cell.length_b   1.000
_cell.length_c   1.000
_cell.angle_alpha   90.00
_cell.angle_beta   90.00
_cell.angle_gamma   90.00
#
_symmetry.space_group_name_H-M   'P 1'
#
loop_
_entity.id
_entity.type
_entity.pdbx_description
1 polymer ?
#
loop_
_entity_poly.entity_id
_entity_poly.type
_entity_poly.pdbx_seq_one_letter_code
_entity_poly.pdbx_strand_id
1 'polypeptide(L)'
;MPGNQASAVPQGDGQRRARSESEDDTDEPDETRRRAEEMHRPQWTMSSTVKDILREGSTNRSNMKLNEFLRSYLGDTAAVDEDHKVTMEAFFLRPNAYLKDQRLLRRIFNLTAYQELEKRKILLEAINKLHHEDVYFLDQWRDYEGKDTVTPAARGKLNEVLTQVLRGERRKAEERARRDQQQVIFNLYDMIEDLLFGGRVRVNEMELNDFLTMEFDGRGILRANQNVLLGDFFIDPTRYIRDAGVLNEIQASDAYAEMEGAVRDEMDMEEDVHRLHHEGVYSLKQWRDYEGKDTVTPVTRRKLNEVLTQVL
;
A
#
# COMPACT_ATOMS: atom_id res chain seq x y z
N MET A 1 44.76 70.51 -49.18
CA MET A 1 43.54 70.53 -48.37
C MET A 1 43.19 69.08 -48.07
N PRO A 2 43.47 68.59 -46.85
CA PRO A 2 43.69 67.18 -46.51
C PRO A 2 42.46 66.60 -45.79
N GLY A 3 42.29 65.31 -45.55
CA GLY A 3 43.12 64.13 -45.76
C GLY A 3 42.38 62.95 -45.13
N ASN A 4 42.84 61.73 -45.36
CA ASN A 4 43.02 60.73 -44.31
C ASN A 4 43.62 59.47 -44.91
N GLN A 5 44.93 59.33 -44.73
CA GLN A 5 45.60 58.05 -44.69
C GLN A 5 45.80 57.65 -43.22
N ALA A 6 45.56 56.37 -42.99
CA ALA A 6 46.35 55.46 -42.15
C ALA A 6 46.35 55.59 -40.61
N SER A 7 46.23 54.38 -40.05
CA SER A 7 47.13 53.81 -39.03
C SER A 7 46.64 53.71 -37.58
N ALA A 8 46.46 52.45 -37.18
CA ALA A 8 46.81 51.82 -35.90
C ALA A 8 46.39 52.50 -34.56
N VAL A 9 45.33 51.92 -33.97
CA VAL A 9 45.05 51.54 -32.55
C VAL A 9 46.09 51.96 -31.49
N PRO A 10 45.68 52.56 -30.34
CA PRO A 10 45.62 51.79 -29.08
C PRO A 10 44.55 52.19 -28.03
N GLN A 11 44.17 51.19 -27.24
CA GLN A 11 43.71 51.13 -25.83
C GLN A 11 43.18 52.39 -25.11
N GLY A 12 42.04 52.24 -24.43
CA GLY A 12 41.65 53.10 -23.29
C GLY A 12 40.14 53.12 -22.96
N ASP A 13 39.75 52.25 -22.03
CA ASP A 13 38.60 52.22 -21.10
C ASP A 13 37.37 53.15 -21.27
N GLY A 14 36.17 52.53 -21.17
CA GLY A 14 34.92 53.28 -20.99
C GLY A 14 33.61 52.49 -21.15
N GLN A 15 33.45 51.38 -20.42
CA GLN A 15 32.19 50.99 -19.76
C GLN A 15 30.89 50.90 -20.60
N ARG A 16 30.49 49.66 -20.95
CA ARG A 16 29.12 49.08 -20.78
C ARG A 16 29.04 47.71 -21.47
N ARG A 17 29.30 46.64 -20.72
CA ARG A 17 28.62 45.35 -20.93
C ARG A 17 28.21 44.81 -19.57
N ALA A 18 26.90 44.67 -19.41
CA ALA A 18 26.29 43.97 -18.29
C ALA A 18 26.82 42.52 -18.31
N ARG A 19 27.46 42.16 -17.20
CA ARG A 19 27.89 40.83 -16.85
C ARG A 19 26.66 40.09 -16.33
N SER A 20 26.18 39.08 -17.05
CA SER A 20 25.25 38.09 -16.50
C SER A 20 26.10 37.09 -15.73
N GLU A 21 26.18 37.33 -14.42
CA GLU A 21 26.65 36.36 -13.44
C GLU A 21 25.50 35.38 -13.13
N SER A 22 25.90 34.13 -12.96
CA SER A 22 25.30 33.07 -12.15
C SER A 22 23.86 33.23 -11.67
N GLU A 23 23.04 32.23 -11.97
CA GLU A 23 22.46 31.35 -10.93
C GLU A 23 21.88 30.13 -11.63
N ASP A 24 22.57 29.00 -11.43
CA ASP A 24 22.14 27.66 -11.79
C ASP A 24 21.09 27.25 -10.75
N ASP A 25 19.86 27.74 -10.93
CA ASP A 25 18.70 27.29 -10.16
C ASP A 25 18.24 25.94 -10.71
N THR A 26 19.10 24.92 -10.53
CA THR A 26 18.65 23.54 -10.52
C THR A 26 18.08 23.26 -9.13
N ASP A 27 16.86 23.74 -8.89
CA ASP A 27 15.98 23.21 -7.84
C ASP A 27 15.56 21.79 -8.27
N GLU A 28 16.48 20.85 -8.14
CA GLU A 28 16.17 19.43 -8.08
C GLU A 28 15.21 19.27 -6.89
N PRO A 29 13.95 18.83 -7.09
CA PRO A 29 12.97 18.89 -6.03
C PRO A 29 13.41 17.95 -4.91
N ASP A 30 13.45 18.46 -3.68
CA ASP A 30 13.75 17.71 -2.45
C ASP A 30 13.02 16.36 -2.38
N GLU A 31 11.86 16.25 -3.02
CA GLU A 31 11.06 15.03 -3.12
C GLU A 31 11.73 13.89 -3.90
N THR A 32 12.54 14.20 -4.93
CA THR A 32 13.30 13.21 -5.71
C THR A 32 14.51 12.71 -4.93
N ARG A 33 15.20 13.61 -4.22
CA ARG A 33 16.32 13.25 -3.34
C ARG A 33 15.85 12.45 -2.13
N ARG A 34 14.71 12.83 -1.54
CA ARG A 34 14.02 12.10 -0.46
C ARG A 34 13.54 10.72 -0.92
N ARG A 35 13.02 10.59 -2.15
CA ARG A 35 12.67 9.27 -2.75
C ARG A 35 13.89 8.41 -3.06
N ALA A 36 14.97 9.00 -3.58
CA ALA A 36 16.20 8.27 -3.88
C ALA A 36 16.90 7.79 -2.60
N GLU A 37 16.88 8.58 -1.53
CA GLU A 37 17.35 8.17 -0.20
C GLU A 37 16.42 7.14 0.47
N GLU A 38 15.09 7.22 0.26
CA GLU A 38 14.12 6.17 0.68
C GLU A 38 14.29 4.85 -0.08
N MET A 39 14.76 4.85 -1.33
CA MET A 39 15.02 3.63 -2.11
C MET A 39 16.23 2.83 -1.62
N HIS A 40 17.16 3.47 -0.90
CA HIS A 40 18.40 2.85 -0.40
C HIS A 40 18.41 2.58 1.11
N ARG A 41 17.36 2.97 1.85
CA ARG A 41 17.24 2.68 3.27
C ARG A 41 16.71 1.24 3.46
N PRO A 42 17.31 0.42 4.34
CA PRO A 42 16.77 -0.89 4.69
C PRO A 42 15.29 -0.74 5.12
N GLN A 43 14.39 -1.52 4.51
CA GLN A 43 13.00 -1.57 4.92
C GLN A 43 12.88 -2.37 6.22
N TRP A 44 13.08 -1.69 7.35
CA TRP A 44 12.92 -2.30 8.66
C TRP A 44 11.47 -2.71 8.92
N THR A 45 11.30 -3.77 9.68
CA THR A 45 10.00 -4.30 10.12
C THR A 45 10.11 -4.69 11.60
N MET A 46 8.99 -5.06 12.22
CA MET A 46 8.97 -5.52 13.62
C MET A 46 9.85 -6.77 13.85
N SER A 47 10.06 -7.61 12.84
CA SER A 47 10.94 -8.78 12.89
C SER A 47 12.41 -8.47 12.54
N SER A 48 12.76 -7.21 12.32
CA SER A 48 14.15 -6.82 12.10
C SER A 48 14.98 -6.99 13.35
N THR A 49 16.20 -7.51 13.20
CA THR A 49 17.06 -7.75 14.35
C THR A 49 17.66 -6.45 14.87
N VAL A 50 17.71 -6.33 16.20
CA VAL A 50 18.39 -5.23 16.90
C VAL A 50 19.85 -5.13 16.44
N LYS A 51 20.49 -6.28 16.23
CA LYS A 51 21.88 -6.37 15.76
C LYS A 51 22.07 -5.69 14.40
N ASP A 52 21.18 -5.95 13.43
CA ASP A 52 21.30 -5.38 12.09
C ASP A 52 21.02 -3.89 12.10
N ILE A 53 19.99 -3.45 12.84
CA ILE A 53 19.67 -2.03 13.02
C ILE A 53 20.85 -1.27 13.65
N LEU A 54 21.44 -1.81 14.72
CA LEU A 54 22.58 -1.17 15.39
C LEU A 54 23.84 -1.18 14.51
N ARG A 55 24.01 -2.18 13.64
CA ARG A 55 25.14 -2.28 12.69
C ARG A 55 24.97 -1.48 11.40
N GLU A 56 23.77 -1.03 11.08
CA GLU A 56 23.48 -0.25 9.87
C GLU A 56 24.47 0.92 9.71
N GLY A 57 25.14 1.00 8.55
CA GLY A 57 26.12 2.03 8.25
C GLY A 57 27.53 1.82 8.85
N SER A 58 27.78 0.71 9.56
CA SER A 58 29.12 0.40 10.09
C SER A 58 29.99 -0.32 9.04
N THR A 59 31.13 0.26 8.69
CA THR A 59 32.15 -0.42 7.87
C THR A 59 32.86 -1.52 8.66
N ASN A 60 33.15 -2.65 8.01
CA ASN A 60 33.54 -3.92 8.65
C ASN A 60 35.02 -3.96 9.13
N ARG A 61 35.53 -2.91 9.79
CA ARG A 61 36.90 -2.81 10.34
C ARG A 61 37.01 -3.17 11.83
N SER A 62 36.38 -4.27 12.27
CA SER A 62 36.24 -4.63 13.70
C SER A 62 37.56 -4.87 14.43
N ASN A 63 38.63 -5.19 13.70
CA ASN A 63 39.88 -5.68 14.26
C ASN A 63 41.09 -4.81 13.90
N MET A 64 40.87 -3.51 13.62
CA MET A 64 41.96 -2.60 13.31
C MET A 64 42.89 -2.45 14.52
N LYS A 65 44.19 -2.65 14.30
CA LYS A 65 45.22 -2.42 15.32
C LYS A 65 45.52 -0.94 15.46
N LEU A 66 46.02 -0.51 16.63
CA LEU A 66 46.39 0.88 16.87
C LEU A 66 47.41 1.39 15.83
N ASN A 67 48.49 0.65 15.58
CA ASN A 67 49.49 1.04 14.57
C ASN A 67 48.93 1.10 13.14
N GLU A 68 47.97 0.24 12.80
CA GLU A 68 47.30 0.28 11.51
C GLU A 68 46.41 1.52 11.38
N PHE A 69 45.69 1.89 12.45
CA PHE A 69 44.91 3.12 12.53
C PHE A 69 45.80 4.37 12.41
N LEU A 70 46.91 4.42 13.16
CA LEU A 70 47.85 5.56 13.15
C LEU A 70 48.47 5.75 11.77
N ARG A 71 48.92 4.67 11.11
CA ARG A 71 49.44 4.75 9.74
C ARG A 71 48.39 5.24 8.75
N SER A 72 47.16 4.74 8.87
CA SER A 72 46.06 5.08 7.94
C SER A 72 45.62 6.55 8.03
N TYR A 73 45.66 7.17 9.21
CA TYR A 73 45.09 8.51 9.43
C TYR A 73 46.11 9.59 9.84
N LEU A 74 47.29 9.22 10.34
CA LEU A 74 48.32 10.15 10.83
C LEU A 74 49.68 9.96 10.15
N GLY A 75 49.87 8.91 9.35
CA GLY A 75 51.10 8.61 8.60
C GLY A 75 52.12 7.77 9.38
N ASP A 76 53.14 7.28 8.67
CA ASP A 76 54.12 6.31 9.20
C ASP A 76 54.94 6.84 10.39
N THR A 77 55.13 8.16 10.48
CA THR A 77 55.85 8.83 11.58
C THR A 77 55.10 8.81 12.91
N ALA A 78 53.80 8.47 12.90
CA ALA A 78 52.98 8.35 14.11
C ALA A 78 52.93 6.92 14.66
N ALA A 79 53.54 5.94 13.99
CA ALA A 79 53.53 4.55 14.42
C ALA A 79 54.37 4.34 15.70
N VAL A 80 53.84 3.58 16.65
CA VAL A 80 54.52 3.18 17.90
C VAL A 80 55.38 1.94 17.62
N ASP A 81 56.34 1.61 18.49
CA ASP A 81 57.22 0.44 18.33
C ASP A 81 56.46 -0.88 18.06
N GLU A 82 57.18 -1.88 17.53
CA GLU A 82 56.61 -3.18 17.13
C GLU A 82 56.12 -4.03 18.31
N ASP A 83 56.50 -3.70 19.54
CA ASP A 83 56.12 -4.43 20.76
C ASP A 83 54.68 -4.10 21.21
N HIS A 84 54.09 -3.01 20.70
CA HIS A 84 52.74 -2.55 21.03
C HIS A 84 51.71 -2.86 19.93
N LYS A 85 51.55 -4.14 19.56
CA LYS A 85 50.50 -4.65 18.65
C LYS A 85 49.10 -4.67 19.29
N VAL A 86 48.69 -3.54 19.86
CA VAL A 86 47.47 -3.38 20.66
C VAL A 86 46.27 -3.15 19.73
N THR A 87 45.11 -3.73 20.07
CA THR A 87 43.86 -3.48 19.36
C THR A 87 43.32 -2.09 19.68
N MET A 88 42.55 -1.48 18.78
CA MET A 88 41.86 -0.22 19.11
C MET A 88 40.97 -0.36 20.36
N GLU A 89 40.37 -1.53 20.58
CA GLU A 89 39.60 -1.86 21.80
C GLU A 89 40.39 -1.68 23.10
N ALA A 90 41.60 -2.23 23.17
CA ALA A 90 42.46 -2.11 24.34
C ALA A 90 42.97 -0.66 24.50
N PHE A 91 43.21 0.05 23.39
CA PHE A 91 43.58 1.47 23.42
C PHE A 91 42.47 2.35 24.00
N PHE A 92 41.19 2.14 23.63
CA PHE A 92 40.05 2.91 24.18
C PHE A 92 39.97 2.84 25.70
N LEU A 93 40.30 1.69 26.31
CA LEU A 93 40.21 1.50 27.76
C LEU A 93 41.29 2.27 28.52
N ARG A 94 42.50 2.32 27.97
CA ARG A 94 43.66 2.93 28.64
C ARG A 94 44.58 3.64 27.65
N PRO A 95 44.15 4.74 27.02
CA PRO A 95 44.96 5.42 25.99
C PRO A 95 46.35 5.84 26.51
N ASN A 96 46.39 6.35 27.75
CA ASN A 96 47.60 6.78 28.45
C ASN A 96 48.55 5.64 28.86
N ALA A 97 48.10 4.38 28.79
CA ALA A 97 48.98 3.23 29.02
C ALA A 97 49.86 2.94 27.80
N TYR A 98 49.37 3.25 26.60
CA TYR A 98 50.03 2.94 25.33
C TYR A 98 50.68 4.15 24.68
N LEU A 99 50.11 5.34 24.84
CA LEU A 99 50.65 6.60 24.32
C LEU A 99 50.85 7.60 25.46
N LYS A 100 52.09 8.01 25.71
CA LYS A 100 52.41 9.08 26.68
C LYS A 100 52.31 10.48 26.09
N ASP A 101 52.46 10.62 24.78
CA ASP A 101 52.38 11.90 24.08
C ASP A 101 50.94 12.44 24.06
N GLN A 102 50.69 13.45 24.90
CA GLN A 102 49.40 14.11 25.03
C GLN A 102 48.98 14.89 23.78
N ARG A 103 49.94 15.38 22.98
CA ARG A 103 49.63 16.09 21.72
C ARG A 103 49.12 15.10 20.67
N LEU A 104 49.73 13.92 20.60
CA LEU A 104 49.30 12.85 19.70
C LEU A 104 47.93 12.30 20.10
N LEU A 105 47.69 12.05 21.40
CA LEU A 105 46.38 11.62 21.90
C LEU A 105 45.26 12.60 21.53
N ARG A 106 45.48 13.90 21.73
CA ARG A 106 44.51 14.93 21.35
C ARG A 106 44.21 14.90 19.85
N ARG A 107 45.23 14.69 19.02
CA ARG A 107 45.07 14.58 17.57
C ARG A 107 44.28 13.33 17.18
N ILE A 108 44.49 12.20 17.86
CA ILE A 108 43.73 10.96 17.66
C ILE A 108 42.26 11.13 18.04
N PHE A 109 41.96 11.69 19.21
CA PHE A 109 40.58 11.87 19.68
C PHE A 109 39.75 12.83 18.82
N ASN A 110 40.41 13.75 18.12
CA ASN A 110 39.77 14.66 17.18
C ASN A 110 39.53 14.03 15.79
N LEU A 111 40.01 12.82 15.51
CA LEU A 111 39.75 12.14 14.23
C LEU A 111 38.31 11.62 14.18
N THR A 112 37.59 11.93 13.11
CA THR A 112 36.26 11.37 12.83
C THR A 112 36.28 9.83 12.85
N ALA A 113 37.32 9.23 12.28
CA ALA A 113 37.49 7.77 12.28
C ALA A 113 37.64 7.18 13.69
N TYR A 114 38.25 7.92 14.63
CA TYR A 114 38.33 7.48 16.03
C TYR A 114 36.96 7.53 16.69
N GLN A 115 36.21 8.62 16.50
CA GLN A 115 34.85 8.79 17.01
C GLN A 115 33.88 7.73 16.45
N GLU A 116 34.02 7.36 15.18
CA GLU A 116 33.24 6.27 14.57
C GLU A 116 33.53 4.90 15.19
N LEU A 117 34.82 4.60 15.43
CA LEU A 117 35.21 3.36 16.11
C LEU A 117 34.70 3.31 17.56
N GLU A 118 34.76 4.45 18.27
CA GLU A 118 34.21 4.57 19.63
C GLU A 118 32.69 4.37 19.66
N LYS A 119 31.96 5.04 18.76
CA LYS A 119 30.51 4.83 18.58
C LYS A 119 30.19 3.36 18.28
N ARG A 120 30.96 2.71 17.41
CA ARG A 120 30.77 1.29 17.07
C ARG A 120 30.96 0.40 18.29
N LYS A 121 31.98 0.64 19.11
CA LYS A 121 32.21 -0.10 20.36
C LYS A 121 30.99 -0.01 21.28
N ILE A 122 30.47 1.20 21.48
CA ILE A 122 29.27 1.47 22.29
C ILE A 122 28.05 0.69 21.77
N LEU A 123 27.88 0.60 20.44
CA LEU A 123 26.79 -0.15 19.82
C LEU A 123 26.98 -1.67 19.94
N LEU A 124 28.21 -2.18 19.84
CA LEU A 124 28.52 -3.60 20.05
C LEU A 124 28.26 -4.05 21.49
N GLU A 125 28.66 -3.23 22.47
CA GLU A 125 28.35 -3.48 23.88
C GLU A 125 26.83 -3.52 24.12
N ALA A 126 26.08 -2.60 23.49
CA ALA A 126 24.63 -2.62 23.56
C ALA A 126 24.02 -3.88 22.91
N ILE A 127 24.54 -4.34 21.76
CA ILE A 127 24.09 -5.59 21.13
C ILE A 127 24.29 -6.78 22.07
N ASN A 128 25.49 -6.94 22.62
CA ASN A 128 25.79 -8.05 23.52
C ASN A 128 24.89 -8.02 24.76
N LYS A 129 24.71 -6.83 25.34
CA LYS A 129 23.83 -6.63 26.48
C LYS A 129 22.38 -7.02 26.15
N LEU A 130 21.83 -6.48 25.08
CA LEU A 130 20.44 -6.78 24.66
C LEU A 130 20.27 -8.27 24.37
N HIS A 131 21.27 -8.92 23.78
CA HIS A 131 21.28 -10.38 23.58
C HIS A 131 21.31 -11.16 24.92
N HIS A 132 22.01 -10.68 25.95
CA HIS A 132 21.98 -11.30 27.28
C HIS A 132 20.66 -11.08 28.02
N GLU A 133 19.90 -10.07 27.62
CA GLU A 133 18.57 -9.76 28.16
C GLU A 133 17.43 -10.24 27.24
N ASP A 134 17.74 -11.14 26.30
CA ASP A 134 16.81 -11.77 25.36
C ASP A 134 16.04 -10.82 24.44
N VAL A 135 16.62 -9.65 24.12
CA VAL A 135 16.09 -8.67 23.17
C VAL A 135 16.84 -8.78 21.83
N TYR A 136 16.28 -9.57 20.91
CA TYR A 136 16.86 -9.87 19.60
C TYR A 136 16.22 -9.06 18.46
N PHE A 137 14.93 -8.76 18.58
CA PHE A 137 14.11 -8.17 17.54
C PHE A 137 13.51 -6.81 17.93
N LEU A 138 13.08 -6.04 16.94
CA LEU A 138 12.53 -4.70 17.14
C LEU A 138 11.18 -4.70 17.88
N ASP A 139 10.37 -5.73 17.69
CA ASP A 139 9.12 -5.96 18.45
C ASP A 139 9.41 -6.17 19.95
N GLN A 140 10.42 -6.96 20.29
CA GLN A 140 10.86 -7.16 21.67
C GLN A 140 11.39 -5.85 22.26
N TRP A 141 12.16 -5.09 21.47
CA TRP A 141 12.61 -3.76 21.89
C TRP A 141 11.45 -2.80 22.18
N ARG A 142 10.33 -2.89 21.45
CA ARG A 142 9.14 -2.04 21.70
C ARG A 142 8.66 -2.17 23.14
N ASP A 143 8.58 -3.40 23.64
CA ASP A 143 7.97 -3.71 24.94
C ASP A 143 9.02 -3.88 26.06
N TYR A 144 10.30 -3.79 25.72
CA TYR A 144 11.41 -3.89 26.68
C TYR A 144 11.43 -2.71 27.67
N GLU A 145 11.42 -3.02 28.97
CA GLU A 145 11.40 -2.03 30.05
C GLU A 145 12.79 -1.43 30.36
N GLY A 146 13.86 -2.22 30.18
CA GLY A 146 15.24 -1.87 30.56
C GLY A 146 15.93 -0.84 29.66
N LYS A 147 15.18 -0.06 28.86
CA LYS A 147 15.70 0.89 27.86
C LYS A 147 16.66 1.92 28.43
N ASP A 148 16.44 2.35 29.67
CA ASP A 148 17.32 3.33 30.35
C ASP A 148 18.70 2.77 30.67
N THR A 149 18.84 1.44 30.70
CA THR A 149 20.11 0.78 30.96
C THR A 149 20.96 0.64 29.69
N VAL A 150 20.37 0.88 28.52
CA VAL A 150 21.04 0.83 27.20
C VAL A 150 21.64 2.19 26.90
N THR A 151 22.79 2.19 26.22
CA THR A 151 23.50 3.43 25.90
C THR A 151 22.61 4.37 25.07
N PRO A 152 22.63 5.70 25.34
CA PRO A 152 21.76 6.64 24.63
C PRO A 152 21.85 6.56 23.11
N ALA A 153 23.05 6.29 22.58
CA ALA A 153 23.29 6.12 21.15
C ALA A 153 22.53 4.91 20.56
N ALA A 154 22.60 3.74 21.20
CA ALA A 154 21.88 2.54 20.74
C ALA A 154 20.36 2.71 20.88
N ARG A 155 19.91 3.21 22.02
CA ARG A 155 18.49 3.50 22.29
C ARG A 155 17.89 4.46 21.26
N GLY A 156 18.61 5.54 20.95
CA GLY A 156 18.18 6.54 19.97
C GLY A 156 17.94 5.91 18.60
N LYS A 157 18.90 5.09 18.13
CA LYS A 157 18.82 4.42 16.81
C LYS A 157 17.65 3.43 16.73
N LEU A 158 17.48 2.58 17.75
CA LEU A 158 16.36 1.62 17.78
C LEU A 158 15.01 2.33 17.86
N ASN A 159 14.89 3.41 18.64
CA ASN A 159 13.65 4.19 18.73
C ASN A 159 13.32 4.94 17.44
N GLU A 160 14.33 5.44 16.72
CA GLU A 160 14.15 6.06 15.41
C GLU A 160 13.54 5.05 14.43
N VAL A 161 14.14 3.87 14.34
CA VAL A 161 13.65 2.78 13.47
C VAL A 161 12.25 2.33 13.89
N LEU A 162 12.01 2.11 15.19
CA LEU A 162 10.68 1.73 15.71
C LEU A 162 9.61 2.76 15.31
N THR A 163 9.93 4.05 15.43
CA THR A 163 9.00 5.14 15.05
C THR A 163 8.72 5.14 13.55
N GLN A 164 9.73 4.89 12.70
CA GLN A 164 9.56 4.77 11.26
C GLN A 164 8.67 3.59 10.89
N VAL A 165 8.90 2.42 11.48
CA VAL A 165 8.10 1.20 11.25
C VAL A 165 6.64 1.44 11.65
N LEU A 166 6.38 1.94 12.85
CA LEU A 166 5.03 2.22 13.35
C LEU A 166 4.30 3.26 12.47
N ARG A 167 5.01 4.29 12.01
CA ARG A 167 4.44 5.28 11.07
C ARG A 167 4.06 4.64 9.74
N GLY A 168 4.91 3.75 9.23
CA GLY A 168 4.64 3.00 7.99
C GLY A 168 3.44 2.06 8.13
N GLU A 169 3.36 1.31 9.24
CA GLU A 169 2.23 0.43 9.55
C GLU A 169 0.91 1.21 9.67
N ARG A 170 0.94 2.35 10.37
CA ARG A 170 -0.22 3.24 10.49
C ARG A 170 -0.71 3.75 9.13
N ARG A 171 0.19 4.26 8.28
CA ARG A 171 -0.18 4.72 6.93
C ARG A 171 -0.80 3.59 6.10
N LYS A 172 -0.21 2.39 6.13
CA LYS A 172 -0.76 1.22 5.43
C LYS A 172 -2.15 0.85 5.95
N ALA A 173 -2.37 0.89 7.26
CA ALA A 173 -3.67 0.62 7.85
C ALA A 173 -4.71 1.69 7.45
N GLU A 174 -4.34 2.98 7.51
CA GLU A 174 -5.19 4.09 7.07
C GLU A 174 -5.54 3.98 5.59
N GLU A 175 -4.59 3.60 4.72
CA GLU A 175 -4.88 3.38 3.31
C GLU A 175 -5.80 2.18 3.06
N ARG A 176 -5.64 1.07 3.80
CA ARG A 176 -6.56 -0.07 3.71
C ARG A 176 -7.97 0.36 4.12
N ALA A 177 -8.10 1.02 5.27
CA ALA A 177 -9.37 1.55 5.73
C ALA A 177 -10.00 2.51 4.71
N ARG A 178 -9.21 3.37 4.05
CA ARG A 178 -9.69 4.26 2.98
C ARG A 178 -10.17 3.47 1.76
N ARG A 179 -9.47 2.40 1.35
CA ARG A 179 -9.90 1.53 0.25
C ARG A 179 -11.20 0.81 0.60
N ASP A 180 -11.31 0.27 1.82
CA ASP A 180 -12.50 -0.40 2.31
C ASP A 180 -13.69 0.57 2.35
N GLN A 181 -13.51 1.77 2.89
CA GLN A 181 -14.52 2.84 2.85
C GLN A 181 -14.92 3.21 1.42
N GLN A 182 -13.96 3.31 0.49
CA GLN A 182 -14.25 3.61 -0.90
C GLN A 182 -15.05 2.50 -1.57
N GLN A 183 -14.79 1.24 -1.22
CA GLN A 183 -15.55 0.09 -1.71
C GLN A 183 -16.98 0.11 -1.18
N VAL A 184 -17.17 0.39 0.12
CA VAL A 184 -18.51 0.57 0.70
C VAL A 184 -19.27 1.69 0.00
N ILE A 185 -18.63 2.84 -0.24
CA ILE A 185 -19.22 3.95 -0.98
C ILE A 185 -19.62 3.50 -2.39
N PHE A 186 -18.74 2.80 -3.11
CA PHE A 186 -19.02 2.32 -4.46
C PHE A 186 -20.25 1.41 -4.47
N ASN A 187 -20.27 0.39 -3.61
CA ASN A 187 -21.39 -0.56 -3.51
C ASN A 187 -22.70 0.12 -3.10
N LEU A 188 -22.66 1.19 -2.30
CA LEU A 188 -23.85 1.97 -1.96
C LEU A 188 -24.41 2.75 -3.16
N TYR A 189 -23.61 3.06 -4.17
CA TYR A 189 -24.07 3.74 -5.39
C TYR A 189 -24.43 2.78 -6.53
N ASP A 190 -24.31 1.46 -6.34
CA ASP A 190 -24.80 0.47 -7.31
C ASP A 190 -26.32 0.61 -7.51
N MET A 191 -26.74 0.43 -8.76
CA MET A 191 -28.15 0.57 -9.15
C MET A 191 -28.98 -0.58 -8.58
N ILE A 192 -30.17 -0.29 -8.06
CA ILE A 192 -31.05 -1.32 -7.48
C ILE A 192 -31.43 -2.40 -8.49
N GLU A 193 -31.54 -2.04 -9.78
CA GLU A 193 -31.80 -2.97 -10.87
C GLU A 193 -30.66 -3.99 -11.01
N ASP A 194 -29.42 -3.52 -11.13
CA ASP A 194 -28.24 -4.39 -11.24
C ASP A 194 -28.11 -5.31 -10.02
N LEU A 195 -28.44 -4.82 -8.83
CA LEU A 195 -28.39 -5.61 -7.59
C LEU A 195 -29.48 -6.68 -7.51
N LEU A 196 -30.68 -6.43 -8.04
CA LEU A 196 -31.80 -7.38 -8.00
C LEU A 196 -31.64 -8.52 -9.01
N PHE A 197 -31.10 -8.20 -10.17
CA PHE A 197 -30.97 -9.12 -11.31
C PHE A 197 -29.55 -9.68 -11.50
N GLY A 198 -28.58 -9.14 -10.76
CA GLY A 198 -27.21 -9.66 -10.67
C GLY A 198 -26.48 -9.72 -12.01
N GLY A 199 -26.87 -8.88 -12.98
CA GLY A 199 -26.35 -8.88 -14.35
C GLY A 199 -26.56 -10.19 -15.11
N ARG A 200 -27.48 -11.05 -14.66
CA ARG A 200 -27.80 -12.33 -15.32
C ARG A 200 -28.80 -12.13 -16.45
N VAL A 201 -28.83 -13.09 -17.38
CA VAL A 201 -29.89 -13.21 -18.38
C VAL A 201 -31.22 -13.36 -17.64
N ARG A 202 -32.20 -12.52 -17.97
CA ARG A 202 -33.53 -12.60 -17.37
C ARG A 202 -34.25 -13.84 -17.88
N VAL A 203 -34.83 -14.63 -16.98
CA VAL A 203 -35.60 -15.81 -17.38
C VAL A 203 -36.95 -15.42 -17.98
N ASN A 204 -37.51 -14.27 -17.62
CA ASN A 204 -38.73 -13.77 -18.25
C ASN A 204 -38.56 -13.48 -19.76
N GLU A 205 -37.34 -13.14 -20.19
CA GLU A 205 -36.93 -12.89 -21.58
C GLU A 205 -36.48 -14.16 -22.32
N MET A 206 -36.50 -15.33 -21.69
CA MET A 206 -36.20 -16.59 -22.35
C MET A 206 -37.32 -16.95 -23.34
N GLU A 207 -36.97 -17.49 -24.51
CA GLU A 207 -37.97 -18.00 -25.45
C GLU A 207 -38.61 -19.29 -24.92
N LEU A 208 -39.94 -19.40 -25.06
CA LEU A 208 -40.73 -20.56 -24.69
C LEU A 208 -40.20 -21.84 -25.34
N ASN A 209 -39.78 -21.77 -26.61
CA ASN A 209 -39.26 -22.93 -27.32
C ASN A 209 -37.93 -23.43 -26.73
N ASP A 210 -37.09 -22.54 -26.23
CA ASP A 210 -35.83 -22.91 -25.57
C ASP A 210 -36.11 -23.65 -24.26
N PHE A 211 -37.04 -23.14 -23.45
CA PHE A 211 -37.51 -23.80 -22.24
C PHE A 211 -38.12 -25.18 -22.53
N LEU A 212 -39.01 -25.28 -23.52
CA LEU A 212 -39.65 -26.55 -23.91
C LEU A 212 -38.64 -27.55 -24.48
N THR A 213 -37.62 -27.08 -25.20
CA THR A 213 -36.54 -27.92 -25.70
C THR A 213 -35.70 -28.48 -24.56
N MET A 214 -35.37 -27.63 -23.58
CA MET A 214 -34.49 -27.98 -22.48
C MET A 214 -35.15 -28.95 -21.48
N GLU A 215 -36.41 -28.69 -21.10
CA GLU A 215 -37.07 -29.41 -20.00
C GLU A 215 -38.05 -30.49 -20.47
N PHE A 216 -38.51 -30.44 -21.72
CA PHE A 216 -39.57 -31.31 -22.23
C PHE A 216 -39.28 -31.94 -23.60
N ASP A 217 -38.02 -32.04 -24.03
CA ASP A 217 -37.61 -32.62 -25.32
C ASP A 217 -38.32 -32.00 -26.54
N GLY A 218 -38.67 -30.71 -26.43
CA GLY A 218 -39.37 -29.95 -27.47
C GLY A 218 -40.87 -30.26 -27.58
N ARG A 219 -41.44 -30.99 -26.62
CA ARG A 219 -42.89 -31.21 -26.54
C ARG A 219 -43.60 -29.87 -26.31
N GLY A 220 -44.66 -29.63 -27.08
CA GLY A 220 -45.42 -28.36 -27.03
C GLY A 220 -44.91 -27.26 -27.97
N ILE A 221 -43.80 -27.48 -28.69
CA ILE A 221 -43.29 -26.52 -29.68
C ILE A 221 -44.24 -26.45 -30.88
N LEU A 222 -44.67 -25.22 -31.18
CA LEU A 222 -45.51 -24.90 -32.33
C LEU A 222 -44.87 -23.75 -33.13
N ARG A 223 -45.11 -23.71 -34.45
CA ARG A 223 -44.69 -22.57 -35.28
C ARG A 223 -45.22 -21.22 -34.77
N ALA A 224 -46.39 -21.23 -34.12
CA ALA A 224 -47.03 -20.03 -33.59
C ALA A 224 -46.32 -19.45 -32.36
N ASN A 225 -45.47 -20.23 -31.69
CA ASN A 225 -44.83 -19.86 -30.42
C ASN A 225 -43.35 -19.49 -30.60
N GLN A 226 -42.91 -19.28 -31.84
CA GLN A 226 -41.49 -19.19 -32.20
C GLN A 226 -40.72 -18.01 -31.58
N ASN A 227 -41.42 -16.98 -31.09
CA ASN A 227 -40.82 -15.82 -30.42
C ASN A 227 -41.58 -15.45 -29.14
N VAL A 228 -42.27 -16.41 -28.52
CA VAL A 228 -43.03 -16.15 -27.28
C VAL A 228 -42.04 -16.20 -26.14
N LEU A 229 -42.00 -15.15 -25.33
CA LEU A 229 -41.16 -15.09 -24.13
C LEU A 229 -41.87 -15.78 -22.95
N LEU A 230 -41.10 -16.27 -21.99
CA LEU A 230 -41.68 -16.92 -20.81
C LEU A 230 -42.57 -15.96 -20.00
N GLY A 231 -42.22 -14.67 -19.92
CA GLY A 231 -43.07 -13.66 -19.29
C GLY A 231 -44.49 -13.62 -19.87
N ASP A 232 -44.61 -13.64 -21.20
CA ASP A 232 -45.92 -13.67 -21.88
C ASP A 232 -46.62 -15.03 -21.76
N PHE A 233 -45.85 -16.11 -21.79
CA PHE A 233 -46.38 -17.47 -21.71
C PHE A 233 -47.05 -17.73 -20.36
N PHE A 234 -46.40 -17.39 -19.24
CA PHE A 234 -46.92 -17.67 -17.90
C PHE A 234 -48.14 -16.80 -17.52
N ILE A 235 -48.45 -15.73 -18.26
CA ILE A 235 -49.69 -14.96 -18.09
C ILE A 235 -50.91 -15.80 -18.52
N ASP A 236 -50.81 -16.49 -19.66
CA ASP A 236 -51.88 -17.35 -20.17
C ASP A 236 -51.29 -18.51 -21.01
N PRO A 237 -50.86 -19.61 -20.37
CA PRO A 237 -50.25 -20.75 -21.06
C PRO A 237 -51.15 -21.40 -22.10
N THR A 238 -52.47 -21.34 -21.89
CA THR A 238 -53.48 -21.97 -22.77
C THR A 238 -53.56 -21.32 -24.14
N ARG A 239 -53.16 -20.04 -24.24
CA ARG A 239 -53.08 -19.29 -25.49
C ARG A 239 -52.03 -19.86 -26.44
N TYR A 240 -50.95 -20.40 -25.88
CA TYR A 240 -49.76 -20.83 -26.61
C TYR A 240 -49.69 -22.36 -26.76
N ILE A 241 -50.08 -23.14 -25.75
CA ILE A 241 -50.17 -24.60 -25.85
C ILE A 241 -51.64 -25.02 -25.83
N ARG A 242 -52.19 -25.31 -27.02
CA ARG A 242 -53.61 -25.66 -27.20
C ARG A 242 -53.95 -27.11 -26.85
N ASP A 243 -52.95 -27.99 -26.87
CA ASP A 243 -53.13 -29.37 -26.47
C ASP A 243 -53.19 -29.43 -24.94
N ALA A 244 -54.40 -29.60 -24.41
CA ALA A 244 -54.64 -29.65 -22.98
C ALA A 244 -53.93 -30.84 -22.30
N GLY A 245 -53.74 -31.96 -23.01
CA GLY A 245 -53.00 -33.11 -22.46
C GLY A 245 -51.54 -32.78 -22.26
N VAL A 246 -50.91 -32.20 -23.29
CA VAL A 246 -49.50 -31.78 -23.24
C VAL A 246 -49.30 -30.67 -22.20
N LEU A 247 -50.17 -29.67 -22.16
CA LEU A 247 -50.06 -28.57 -21.17
C LEU A 247 -50.22 -29.08 -19.74
N ASN A 248 -51.16 -29.99 -19.47
CA ASN A 248 -51.34 -30.58 -18.14
C ASN A 248 -50.12 -31.37 -17.68
N GLU A 249 -49.46 -32.11 -18.58
CA GLU A 249 -48.23 -32.83 -18.25
C GLU A 249 -47.06 -31.89 -17.93
N ILE A 250 -46.92 -30.81 -18.70
CA ILE A 250 -45.91 -29.77 -18.46
C ILE A 250 -46.16 -29.08 -17.11
N GLN A 251 -47.40 -28.66 -16.84
CA GLN A 251 -47.79 -27.97 -15.61
C GLN A 251 -47.67 -28.85 -14.35
N ALA A 252 -47.72 -30.17 -14.50
CA ALA A 252 -47.53 -31.11 -13.39
C ALA A 252 -46.05 -31.30 -13.01
N SER A 253 -45.11 -30.72 -13.74
CA SER A 253 -43.67 -30.86 -13.47
C SER A 253 -43.13 -29.81 -12.50
N ASP A 254 -42.12 -30.20 -11.73
CA ASP A 254 -41.39 -29.28 -10.86
C ASP A 254 -40.66 -28.20 -11.68
N ALA A 255 -40.12 -28.54 -12.85
CA ALA A 255 -39.45 -27.60 -13.75
C ALA A 255 -40.37 -26.45 -14.19
N TYR A 256 -41.65 -26.74 -14.47
CA TYR A 256 -42.64 -25.70 -14.77
C TYR A 256 -42.89 -24.80 -13.55
N ALA A 257 -43.06 -25.39 -12.36
CA ALA A 257 -43.33 -24.63 -11.15
C ALA A 257 -42.15 -23.73 -10.74
N GLU A 258 -40.92 -24.23 -10.86
CA GLU A 258 -39.70 -23.46 -10.60
C GLU A 258 -39.56 -22.30 -11.59
N MET A 259 -39.76 -22.57 -12.88
CA MET A 259 -39.64 -21.55 -13.92
C MET A 259 -40.75 -20.50 -13.82
N GLU A 260 -41.99 -20.92 -13.57
CA GLU A 260 -43.12 -20.01 -13.34
C GLU A 260 -42.85 -19.08 -12.15
N GLY A 261 -42.35 -19.64 -11.05
CA GLY A 261 -41.97 -18.86 -9.86
C GLY A 261 -40.88 -17.85 -10.17
N ALA A 262 -39.81 -18.26 -10.85
CA ALA A 262 -38.69 -17.38 -11.20
C ALA A 262 -39.13 -16.23 -12.12
N VAL A 263 -39.95 -16.51 -13.14
CA VAL A 263 -40.47 -15.48 -14.05
C VAL A 263 -41.37 -14.49 -13.33
N ARG A 264 -42.29 -14.97 -12.48
CA ARG A 264 -43.16 -14.11 -11.68
C ARG A 264 -42.36 -13.22 -10.72
N ASP A 265 -41.40 -13.80 -10.01
CA ASP A 265 -40.50 -13.04 -9.13
C ASP A 265 -39.74 -11.96 -9.92
N GLU A 266 -39.23 -12.26 -11.12
CA GLU A 266 -38.54 -11.28 -11.97
C GLU A 266 -39.44 -10.14 -12.43
N MET A 267 -40.66 -10.43 -12.85
CA MET A 267 -41.64 -9.43 -13.26
C MET A 267 -42.07 -8.54 -12.09
N ASP A 268 -42.33 -9.13 -10.93
CA ASP A 268 -42.65 -8.40 -9.70
C ASP A 268 -41.49 -7.47 -9.28
N MET A 269 -40.24 -7.95 -9.37
CA MET A 269 -39.05 -7.14 -9.13
C MET A 269 -38.92 -5.98 -10.12
N GLU A 270 -39.25 -6.20 -11.40
CA GLU A 270 -39.22 -5.16 -12.44
C GLU A 270 -40.26 -4.06 -12.17
N GLU A 271 -41.48 -4.45 -11.77
CA GLU A 271 -42.51 -3.49 -11.35
C GLU A 271 -42.05 -2.69 -10.13
N ASP A 272 -41.45 -3.36 -9.14
CA ASP A 272 -40.90 -2.70 -7.96
C ASP A 272 -39.78 -1.72 -8.31
N VAL A 273 -38.89 -2.06 -9.24
CA VAL A 273 -37.83 -1.14 -9.73
C VAL A 273 -38.46 0.10 -10.37
N HIS A 274 -39.47 -0.07 -11.23
CA HIS A 274 -40.18 1.06 -11.82
C HIS A 274 -40.84 1.95 -10.77
N ARG A 275 -41.50 1.35 -9.78
CA ARG A 275 -42.12 2.05 -8.64
C ARG A 275 -41.06 2.85 -7.85
N LEU A 276 -39.95 2.20 -7.51
CA LEU A 276 -38.83 2.82 -6.79
C LEU A 276 -38.22 3.99 -7.57
N HIS A 277 -38.03 3.84 -8.89
CA HIS A 277 -37.56 4.93 -9.76
C HIS A 277 -38.53 6.11 -9.77
N HIS A 278 -39.84 5.87 -9.84
CA HIS A 278 -40.86 6.93 -9.73
C HIS A 278 -40.78 7.68 -8.39
N GLU A 279 -40.36 7.01 -7.32
CA GLU A 279 -40.15 7.59 -5.99
C GLU A 279 -38.73 8.15 -5.77
N GLY A 280 -37.88 8.10 -6.80
CA GLY A 280 -36.53 8.67 -6.77
C GLY A 280 -35.45 7.75 -6.17
N VAL A 281 -35.75 6.46 -5.99
CA VAL A 281 -34.84 5.46 -5.43
C VAL A 281 -34.19 4.67 -6.57
N TYR A 282 -32.93 4.99 -6.90
CA TYR A 282 -32.18 4.36 -7.99
C TYR A 282 -31.00 3.50 -7.50
N SER A 283 -30.50 3.77 -6.29
CA SER A 283 -29.30 3.16 -5.74
C SER A 283 -29.52 2.52 -4.37
N LEU A 284 -28.62 1.63 -3.97
CA LEU A 284 -28.68 0.99 -2.66
C LEU A 284 -28.64 2.00 -1.49
N LYS A 285 -27.92 3.11 -1.66
CA LYS A 285 -27.89 4.23 -0.71
C LYS A 285 -29.27 4.85 -0.54
N GLN A 286 -29.98 5.10 -1.64
CA GLN A 286 -31.33 5.65 -1.59
C GLN A 286 -32.31 4.63 -1.01
N TRP A 287 -32.17 3.35 -1.34
CA TRP A 287 -32.95 2.27 -0.74
C TRP A 287 -32.77 2.19 0.79
N ARG A 288 -31.54 2.34 1.28
CA ARG A 288 -31.25 2.38 2.73
C ARG A 288 -32.11 3.44 3.43
N ASP A 289 -32.15 4.64 2.87
CA ASP A 289 -32.81 5.81 3.45
C ASP A 289 -34.31 5.89 3.10
N TYR A 290 -34.80 5.03 2.20
CA TYR A 290 -36.20 4.97 1.77
C TYR A 290 -37.12 4.39 2.84
N GLU A 291 -38.19 5.09 3.18
CA GLU A 291 -39.13 4.68 4.24
C GLU A 291 -40.20 3.69 3.76
N GLY A 292 -40.65 3.79 2.50
CA GLY A 292 -41.73 2.99 1.91
C GLY A 292 -41.36 1.55 1.56
N LYS A 293 -40.48 0.89 2.33
CA LYS A 293 -40.01 -0.48 2.03
C LYS A 293 -41.13 -1.52 2.06
N ASP A 294 -42.30 -1.20 2.59
CA ASP A 294 -43.50 -2.04 2.61
C ASP A 294 -44.30 -1.99 1.31
N THR A 295 -44.03 -1.03 0.41
CA THR A 295 -44.70 -0.90 -0.89
C THR A 295 -44.16 -1.86 -1.96
N VAL A 296 -42.97 -2.41 -1.76
CA VAL A 296 -42.32 -3.38 -2.65
C VAL A 296 -42.61 -4.81 -2.22
N THR A 297 -42.48 -5.75 -3.15
CA THR A 297 -42.67 -7.17 -2.86
C THR A 297 -41.66 -7.69 -1.82
N PRO A 298 -42.04 -8.75 -1.05
CA PRO A 298 -41.15 -9.35 -0.07
C PRO A 298 -39.83 -9.87 -0.66
N VAL A 299 -39.83 -10.29 -1.93
CA VAL A 299 -38.65 -10.79 -2.64
C VAL A 299 -37.65 -9.65 -2.88
N THR A 300 -38.11 -8.56 -3.51
CA THR A 300 -37.31 -7.34 -3.75
C THR A 300 -36.70 -6.81 -2.45
N ARG A 301 -37.54 -6.63 -1.42
CA ARG A 301 -37.11 -6.11 -0.12
C ARG A 301 -36.04 -6.99 0.52
N ARG A 302 -36.21 -8.31 0.47
CA ARG A 302 -35.25 -9.26 1.07
C ARG A 302 -33.89 -9.14 0.38
N LYS A 303 -33.86 -9.19 -0.95
CA LYS A 303 -32.63 -9.08 -1.74
C LYS A 303 -31.87 -7.78 -1.47
N LEU A 304 -32.54 -6.63 -1.56
CA LEU A 304 -31.89 -5.34 -1.34
C LEU A 304 -31.36 -5.19 0.09
N ASN A 305 -32.09 -5.70 1.10
CA ASN A 305 -31.63 -5.66 2.49
C ASN A 305 -30.47 -6.63 2.76
N GLU A 306 -30.43 -7.78 2.09
CA GLU A 306 -29.31 -8.70 2.16
C GLU A 306 -28.03 -8.04 1.63
N VAL A 307 -28.10 -7.43 0.45
CA VAL A 307 -26.98 -6.68 -0.14
C VAL A 307 -26.57 -5.53 0.78
N LEU A 308 -27.54 -4.76 1.30
CA LEU A 308 -27.25 -3.66 2.23
C LEU A 308 -26.53 -4.12 3.50
N THR A 309 -26.87 -5.31 4.02
CA THR A 309 -26.22 -5.90 5.21
C THR A 309 -24.81 -6.39 4.92
N GLN A 310 -24.53 -6.82 3.68
CA GLN A 310 -23.17 -7.21 3.28
C GLN A 310 -22.24 -6.00 3.08
N VAL A 311 -22.81 -4.84 2.80
CA VAL A 311 -22.07 -3.60 2.52
C VAL A 311 -21.75 -2.78 3.78
N LEU A 312 -22.54 -2.91 4.86
CA LEU A 312 -22.43 -2.13 6.10
C LEU A 312 -21.91 -2.95 7.29
#